data_AF-A0A414QR05-F1
#
_entry.id   AF-A0A414QR05-F1
#
_cell.length_a   1.000
_cell.length_b   1.000
_cell.length_c   1.000
_cell.angle_alpha   90.00
_cell.angle_beta   90.00
_cell.angle_gamma   90.00
#
_symmetry.space_group_name_H-M   'P 1'
#
loop_
_entity.id
_entity.type
_entity.pdbx_description
1 polymer ?
#
loop_
_entity_poly.entity_id
_entity_poly.type
_entity_poly.pdbx_seq_one_letter_code
_entity_poly.pdbx_strand_id
1 'polypeptide(L)'
;MKKYVQEATDINIWTSIKNNTFGRNKDIKEFIDGLELIDESACISLDAKWGDGKTFFVRQIEEVLKYVLANQRADEENPIEKIPSYEYLKDNEMMAKIDLKHSYLPIYYNAWMYDNHSDSLMSLLLVMTKTCKGVYDTKIDSEKISEKLIKALSTLPISLGEFKMNPFTVAEKLQVKKVDILSLVQTEEEIRERVKGIFNDIIVERAQKLIIFIDELDRCRPSFAIEMLERIKHYFDDERVIFVVSLNKEQLIHTITSYYGSGFDATRYLNKFFDVNINLPVMDRYQKQSIEFSEQRTERKYWLHQLAEELSDYYHLSLRDKLIYKSRIESVPSSTGTYISSESYFISLFVACIILLDIIDIPEKKKFLEGKSTFVASVLPELKAYQRFVNRLIGDGNSTVEESQFQSNCEEVVKVYKYAFETESDEYYERFEISRELKQKCIAASNGHKYY
;
A
#
# COMPACT_ATOMS: atom_id res chain seq x y z
N MET A 1 4.47 -15.54 -15.49
CA MET A 1 3.50 -15.15 -14.43
C MET A 1 3.01 -13.74 -14.75
N LYS A 2 1.70 -13.49 -14.80
CA LYS A 2 1.14 -12.17 -15.13
C LYS A 2 1.23 -11.27 -13.87
N LYS A 3 1.91 -10.12 -13.92
CA LYS A 3 2.02 -9.19 -12.77
C LYS A 3 0.75 -8.36 -12.69
N TYR A 4 -0.11 -8.65 -11.71
CA TYR A 4 -1.37 -7.91 -11.51
C TYR A 4 -1.21 -6.70 -10.59
N VAL A 5 -0.23 -6.71 -9.68
CA VAL A 5 0.06 -5.56 -8.84
C VAL A 5 0.67 -4.47 -9.70
N GLN A 6 -0.05 -3.35 -9.80
CA GLN A 6 0.39 -2.16 -10.51
C GLN A 6 1.20 -1.26 -9.57
N GLU A 7 2.24 -0.65 -10.12
CA GLU A 7 2.94 0.45 -9.47
C GLU A 7 2.17 1.75 -9.70
N ALA A 8 2.25 2.68 -8.75
CA ALA A 8 1.57 3.98 -8.80
C ALA A 8 2.30 4.96 -9.74
N THR A 9 2.50 4.57 -11.00
CA THR A 9 3.01 5.45 -12.05
C THR A 9 1.91 6.39 -12.53
N ASP A 10 2.28 7.56 -13.04
CA ASP A 10 1.33 8.58 -13.50
C ASP A 10 0.28 8.01 -14.47
N ILE A 11 0.72 7.21 -15.46
CA ILE A 11 -0.16 6.55 -16.44
C ILE A 11 -1.16 5.59 -15.77
N ASN A 12 -0.71 4.78 -14.80
CA ASN A 12 -1.59 3.86 -14.10
C ASN A 12 -2.61 4.63 -13.24
N ILE A 13 -2.18 5.73 -12.61
CA ILE A 13 -3.05 6.62 -11.84
C ILE A 13 -4.12 7.23 -12.75
N TRP A 14 -3.74 7.90 -13.84
CA TRP A 14 -4.70 8.52 -14.76
C TRP A 14 -5.66 7.50 -15.38
N THR A 15 -5.16 6.34 -15.77
CA THR A 15 -5.98 5.24 -16.29
C THR A 15 -6.99 4.76 -15.25
N SER A 16 -6.58 4.66 -13.98
CA SER A 16 -7.46 4.24 -12.89
C SER A 16 -8.56 5.24 -12.59
N ILE A 17 -8.29 6.55 -12.74
CA ILE A 17 -9.30 7.61 -12.60
C ILE A 17 -10.28 7.55 -13.78
N LYS A 18 -9.75 7.50 -15.01
CA LYS A 18 -10.54 7.44 -16.25
C LYS A 18 -11.53 6.29 -16.23
N ASN A 19 -11.06 5.10 -15.86
CA ASN A 19 -11.89 3.89 -15.86
C ASN A 19 -12.63 3.66 -14.54
N ASN A 20 -12.44 4.54 -13.55
CA ASN A 20 -12.92 4.37 -12.17
C ASN A 20 -12.60 2.95 -11.63
N THR A 21 -11.38 2.46 -11.88
CA THR A 21 -10.99 1.05 -11.66
C THR A 21 -11.29 0.57 -10.24
N PHE A 22 -11.11 1.43 -9.24
CA PHE A 22 -11.32 1.11 -7.82
C PHE A 22 -12.66 1.63 -7.27
N GLY A 23 -13.54 2.19 -8.11
CA GLY A 23 -14.80 2.79 -7.69
C GLY A 23 -14.69 4.06 -6.85
N ARG A 24 -13.49 4.64 -6.74
CA ARG A 24 -13.16 5.74 -5.81
C ARG A 24 -13.33 7.15 -6.35
N ASN A 25 -13.81 7.35 -7.58
CA ASN A 25 -13.97 8.71 -8.12
C ASN A 25 -14.90 9.57 -7.25
N LYS A 26 -15.96 8.98 -6.69
CA LYS A 26 -16.82 9.70 -5.75
C LYS A 26 -16.06 10.12 -4.48
N ASP A 27 -15.31 9.19 -3.89
CA ASP A 27 -14.52 9.42 -2.68
C ASP A 27 -13.42 10.48 -2.88
N ILE A 28 -12.76 10.46 -4.04
CA ILE A 28 -11.75 11.44 -4.43
C ILE A 28 -12.39 12.84 -4.47
N LYS A 29 -13.57 12.96 -5.09
CA LYS A 29 -14.31 14.22 -5.14
C LYS A 29 -14.68 14.70 -3.74
N GLU A 30 -15.25 13.84 -2.90
CA GLU A 30 -15.67 14.18 -1.54
C GLU A 30 -14.47 14.61 -0.68
N PHE A 31 -13.31 13.96 -0.84
CA PHE A 31 -12.08 14.39 -0.20
C PHE A 31 -11.68 15.80 -0.64
N ILE A 32 -11.69 16.06 -1.96
CA ILE A 32 -11.31 17.36 -2.51
C ILE A 32 -12.28 18.46 -2.08
N ASP A 33 -13.59 18.21 -2.13
CA ASP A 33 -14.61 19.15 -1.64
C ASP A 33 -14.41 19.43 -0.14
N GLY A 34 -14.02 18.42 0.65
CA GLY A 34 -13.73 18.56 2.08
C GLY A 34 -12.57 19.51 2.38
N LEU A 35 -11.63 19.70 1.47
CA LEU A 35 -10.53 20.67 1.63
C LEU A 35 -11.05 22.11 1.71
N GLU A 36 -12.19 22.41 1.07
CA GLU A 36 -12.81 23.73 1.11
C GLU A 36 -13.43 24.07 2.47
N LEU A 37 -13.59 23.07 3.35
CA LEU A 37 -14.08 23.25 4.72
C LEU A 37 -12.96 23.58 5.72
N ILE A 38 -11.70 23.55 5.27
CA ILE A 38 -10.52 23.76 6.11
C ILE A 38 -10.05 25.20 5.91
N ASP A 39 -10.35 26.09 6.86
CA ASP A 39 -9.97 27.50 6.80
C ASP A 39 -8.54 27.76 7.32
N GLU A 40 -8.05 26.94 8.25
CA GLU A 40 -6.72 27.06 8.88
C GLU A 40 -5.76 25.96 8.38
N SER A 41 -4.54 25.93 8.92
CA SER A 41 -3.62 24.80 8.68
C SER A 41 -4.22 23.53 9.28
N ALA A 42 -4.06 22.39 8.58
CA ALA A 42 -4.55 21.12 9.06
C ALA A 42 -3.61 19.97 8.71
N CYS A 43 -3.49 19.01 9.62
CA CYS A 43 -2.83 17.74 9.40
C CYS A 43 -3.85 16.60 9.42
N ILE A 44 -4.07 16.00 8.24
CA ILE A 44 -5.05 14.95 8.00
C ILE A 44 -4.33 13.61 7.95
N SER A 45 -4.73 12.64 8.77
CA SER A 45 -4.29 11.25 8.59
C SER A 45 -5.24 10.51 7.65
N LEU A 46 -4.70 9.80 6.67
CA LEU A 46 -5.42 8.79 5.87
C LEU A 46 -4.96 7.40 6.29
N ASP A 47 -5.80 6.69 7.04
CA ASP A 47 -5.48 5.38 7.60
C ASP A 47 -6.07 4.22 6.78
N ALA A 48 -5.25 3.20 6.55
CA ALA A 48 -5.65 1.91 5.97
C ALA A 48 -4.54 0.88 6.16
N LYS A 49 -4.81 -0.42 5.92
CA LYS A 49 -3.77 -1.45 5.97
C LYS A 49 -2.79 -1.33 4.80
N TRP A 50 -1.69 -2.06 4.89
CA TRP A 50 -0.79 -2.23 3.74
C TRP A 50 -1.51 -3.00 2.64
N GLY A 51 -1.33 -2.53 1.39
CA GLY A 51 -1.92 -3.19 0.23
C GLY A 51 -3.35 -2.77 -0.13
N ASP A 52 -4.00 -1.90 0.65
CA ASP A 52 -5.39 -1.44 0.39
C ASP A 52 -5.49 -0.27 -0.63
N GLY A 53 -4.34 0.17 -1.15
CA GLY A 53 -4.27 1.17 -2.22
C GLY A 53 -4.24 2.62 -1.75
N LYS A 54 -3.73 2.91 -0.54
CA LYS A 54 -3.55 4.29 -0.04
C LYS A 54 -2.73 5.16 -1.00
N THR A 55 -1.57 4.66 -1.45
CA THR A 55 -0.71 5.34 -2.43
C THR A 55 -1.47 5.68 -3.70
N PHE A 56 -2.28 4.74 -4.23
CA PHE A 56 -3.11 5.02 -5.39
C PHE A 56 -4.11 6.14 -5.10
N PHE A 57 -4.82 6.08 -3.97
CA PHE A 57 -5.82 7.10 -3.61
C PHE A 57 -5.21 8.50 -3.46
N VAL A 58 -4.10 8.62 -2.72
CA VAL A 58 -3.38 9.88 -2.53
C VAL A 58 -2.84 10.43 -3.85
N ARG A 59 -2.22 9.57 -4.68
CA ARG A 59 -1.72 9.95 -6.00
C ARG A 59 -2.86 10.33 -6.95
N GLN A 60 -4.02 9.68 -6.84
CA GLN A 60 -5.20 10.06 -7.63
C GLN A 60 -5.66 11.47 -7.26
N ILE A 61 -5.81 11.79 -5.98
CA ILE A 61 -6.15 13.14 -5.51
C ILE A 61 -5.09 14.15 -5.98
N GLU A 62 -3.81 13.84 -5.85
CA GLU A 62 -2.71 14.68 -6.34
C GLU A 62 -2.89 15.02 -7.83
N GLU A 63 -3.08 14.01 -8.69
CA GLU A 63 -3.21 14.20 -10.13
C GLU A 63 -4.52 14.94 -10.51
N VAL A 64 -5.60 14.75 -9.76
CA VAL A 64 -6.83 15.55 -9.92
C VAL A 64 -6.57 17.01 -9.60
N LEU A 65 -5.93 17.31 -8.47
CA LEU A 65 -5.62 18.68 -8.07
C LEU A 65 -4.66 19.35 -9.07
N LYS A 66 -3.67 18.63 -9.61
CA LYS A 66 -2.80 19.14 -10.69
C LYS A 66 -3.60 19.51 -11.93
N TYR A 67 -4.51 18.63 -12.35
CA TYR A 67 -5.38 18.88 -13.50
C TYR A 67 -6.27 20.11 -13.29
N VAL A 68 -6.91 20.22 -12.12
CA VAL A 68 -7.78 21.35 -11.77
C VAL A 68 -6.98 22.65 -11.72
N LEU A 69 -5.80 22.65 -11.10
CA LEU A 69 -4.92 23.82 -11.03
C LEU A 69 -4.47 24.28 -12.42
N ALA A 70 -4.09 23.34 -13.29
CA ALA A 70 -3.72 23.64 -14.67
C ALA A 70 -4.89 24.23 -15.46
N ASN A 71 -6.11 23.70 -15.27
CA ASN A 71 -7.32 24.23 -15.90
C ASN A 71 -7.63 25.66 -15.44
N GLN A 72 -7.53 25.94 -14.14
CA GLN A 72 -7.77 27.28 -13.58
C GLN A 72 -6.76 28.34 -14.07
N ARG A 73 -5.61 27.90 -14.58
CA ARG A 73 -4.50 28.74 -15.03
C ARG A 73 -4.26 28.71 -16.53
N ALA A 74 -5.07 27.96 -17.27
CA ALA A 74 -4.88 27.80 -18.70
C ALA A 74 -5.00 29.15 -19.41
N ASP A 75 -4.04 29.45 -20.26
CA ASP A 75 -4.00 30.65 -21.10
C ASP A 75 -3.56 30.27 -22.54
N GLU A 76 -3.43 31.26 -23.43
CA GLU A 76 -3.03 31.02 -24.81
C GLU A 76 -1.62 30.39 -24.94
N GLU A 77 -0.70 30.70 -24.02
CA GLU A 77 0.66 30.18 -24.02
C GLU A 77 0.72 28.77 -23.40
N ASN A 78 -0.09 28.51 -22.39
CA ASN A 78 -0.15 27.28 -21.58
C ASN A 78 -1.57 26.70 -21.55
N PRO A 79 -2.09 26.22 -22.69
CA PRO A 79 -3.40 25.59 -22.74
C PRO A 79 -3.38 24.24 -22.01
N ILE A 80 -4.53 23.86 -21.43
CA ILE A 80 -4.67 22.64 -20.62
C ILE A 80 -4.33 21.37 -21.43
N GLU A 81 -4.57 21.36 -22.74
CA GLU A 81 -4.30 20.25 -23.65
C GLU A 81 -2.82 19.81 -23.65
N LYS A 82 -1.90 20.67 -23.21
CA LYS A 82 -0.48 20.35 -23.12
C LYS A 82 -0.14 19.46 -21.93
N ILE A 83 -0.99 19.38 -20.89
CA ILE A 83 -0.66 18.55 -19.72
C ILE A 83 -0.86 17.06 -20.04
N PRO A 84 0.06 16.17 -19.62
CA PRO A 84 -0.01 14.74 -19.94
C PRO A 84 -1.30 14.02 -19.50
N SER A 85 -1.92 14.49 -18.42
CA SER A 85 -3.15 13.91 -17.88
C SER A 85 -4.42 14.29 -18.66
N TYR A 86 -4.34 15.24 -19.60
CA TYR A 86 -5.50 15.79 -20.30
C TYR A 86 -6.36 14.72 -21.00
N GLU A 87 -5.75 13.89 -21.84
CA GLU A 87 -6.44 12.83 -22.59
C GLU A 87 -7.08 11.74 -21.72
N TYR A 88 -6.70 11.68 -20.44
CA TYR A 88 -7.25 10.75 -19.48
C TYR A 88 -8.41 11.35 -18.68
N LEU A 89 -8.34 12.64 -18.37
CA LEU A 89 -9.22 13.27 -17.38
C LEU A 89 -10.27 14.21 -18.00
N LYS A 90 -10.09 14.70 -19.22
CA LYS A 90 -10.97 15.70 -19.86
C LYS A 90 -12.46 15.32 -19.89
N ASP A 91 -12.75 14.04 -20.13
CA ASP A 91 -14.13 13.53 -20.26
C ASP A 91 -14.66 12.87 -18.97
N ASN A 92 -13.93 13.00 -17.85
CA ASN A 92 -14.30 12.32 -16.62
C ASN A 92 -15.44 13.06 -15.89
N GLU A 93 -16.53 12.36 -15.57
CA GLU A 93 -17.71 12.94 -14.92
C GLU A 93 -17.42 13.62 -13.57
N MET A 94 -16.42 13.14 -12.82
CA MET A 94 -16.00 13.75 -11.57
C MET A 94 -15.45 15.15 -11.82
N MET A 95 -14.61 15.32 -12.86
CA MET A 95 -13.94 16.59 -13.16
C MET A 95 -14.96 17.68 -13.47
N ALA A 96 -16.01 17.36 -14.23
CA ALA A 96 -17.09 18.29 -14.54
C ALA A 96 -17.88 18.77 -13.31
N LYS A 97 -17.77 18.08 -12.16
CA LYS A 97 -18.49 18.39 -10.91
C LYS A 97 -17.60 19.02 -9.85
N ILE A 98 -16.29 19.13 -10.08
CA ILE A 98 -15.36 19.78 -9.15
C ILE A 98 -15.44 21.29 -9.38
N ASP A 99 -15.83 22.01 -8.34
CA ASP A 99 -15.91 23.48 -8.32
C ASP A 99 -15.26 23.98 -7.02
N LEU A 100 -14.01 24.41 -7.12
CA LEU A 100 -13.20 24.81 -5.96
C LEU A 100 -13.06 26.33 -5.92
N LYS A 101 -13.29 26.93 -4.76
CA LYS A 101 -13.11 28.38 -4.56
C LYS A 101 -11.63 28.73 -4.46
N HIS A 102 -10.82 27.81 -3.94
CA HIS A 102 -9.38 27.96 -3.83
C HIS A 102 -8.65 27.15 -4.89
N SER A 103 -7.55 27.72 -5.39
CA SER A 103 -6.53 26.97 -6.13
C SER A 103 -5.61 26.25 -5.16
N TYR A 104 -5.39 24.96 -5.39
CA TYR A 104 -4.54 24.10 -4.58
C TYR A 104 -3.31 23.63 -5.36
N LEU A 105 -2.14 23.80 -4.78
CA LEU A 105 -0.88 23.27 -5.27
C LEU A 105 -0.59 21.93 -4.58
N PRO A 106 -0.75 20.78 -5.24
CA PRO A 106 -0.41 19.49 -4.64
C PRO A 106 1.08 19.16 -4.78
N ILE A 107 1.67 18.63 -3.71
CA ILE A 107 3.01 18.06 -3.69
C ILE A 107 2.96 16.68 -3.06
N TYR A 108 3.45 15.67 -3.77
CA TYR A 108 3.60 14.31 -3.26
C TYR A 108 5.04 14.03 -2.78
N TYR A 109 5.14 13.46 -1.59
CA TYR A 109 6.38 13.08 -0.95
C TYR A 109 6.27 11.64 -0.41
N ASN A 110 7.06 10.73 -0.98
CA ASN A 110 7.19 9.37 -0.47
C ASN A 110 8.30 9.34 0.59
N ALA A 111 7.92 9.32 1.87
CA ALA A 111 8.84 9.40 2.99
C ALA A 111 9.84 8.24 3.01
N TRP A 112 9.40 7.03 2.67
CA TRP A 112 10.24 5.84 2.69
C TRP A 112 11.39 5.89 1.67
N MET A 113 11.19 6.55 0.53
CA MET A 113 12.26 6.75 -0.48
C MET A 113 13.40 7.65 0.00
N TYR A 114 13.14 8.48 1.02
CA TYR A 114 14.07 9.48 1.53
C TYR A 114 14.45 9.26 2.99
N ASP A 115 14.05 8.14 3.60
CA ASP A 115 14.24 7.91 5.03
C ASP A 115 15.72 7.77 5.43
N ASN A 116 16.60 7.44 4.48
CA ASN A 116 18.05 7.47 4.63
C ASN A 116 18.65 8.89 4.72
N HIS A 117 17.87 9.93 4.43
CA HIS A 117 18.31 11.32 4.61
C HIS A 117 18.49 11.64 6.10
N SER A 118 19.48 12.47 6.43
CA SER A 118 19.83 12.78 7.82
C SER A 118 18.83 13.67 8.54
N ASP A 119 17.96 14.35 7.80
CA ASP A 119 16.93 15.26 8.32
C ASP A 119 15.67 15.17 7.46
N SER A 120 14.54 14.93 8.11
CA SER A 120 13.24 14.67 7.49
C SER A 120 12.65 15.91 6.83
N LEU A 121 12.69 17.06 7.51
CA LEU A 121 12.26 18.36 7.00
C LEU A 121 12.98 18.72 5.70
N MET A 122 14.30 18.56 5.66
CA MET A 122 15.08 18.88 4.47
C MET A 122 14.70 18.02 3.28
N SER A 123 14.54 16.72 3.50
CA SER A 123 14.19 15.81 2.41
C SER A 123 12.83 16.19 1.78
N LEU A 124 11.86 16.62 2.61
CA LEU A 124 10.59 17.15 2.13
C LEU A 124 10.80 18.46 1.35
N LEU A 125 11.49 19.44 1.93
CA LEU A 125 11.71 20.75 1.30
C LEU A 125 12.45 20.65 -0.04
N LEU A 126 13.40 19.72 -0.16
CA LEU A 126 14.10 19.44 -1.43
C LEU A 126 13.15 18.88 -2.49
N VAL A 127 12.28 17.93 -2.12
CA VAL A 127 11.26 17.39 -3.02
C VAL A 127 10.29 18.48 -3.43
N MET A 128 9.79 19.28 -2.49
CA MET A 128 8.90 20.40 -2.78
C MET A 128 9.54 21.35 -3.80
N THR A 129 10.77 21.77 -3.54
CA THR A 129 11.52 22.67 -4.42
C THR A 129 11.73 22.07 -5.81
N LYS A 130 12.08 20.78 -5.89
CA LYS A 130 12.28 20.07 -7.17
C LYS A 130 10.98 19.97 -7.97
N THR A 131 9.88 19.62 -7.32
CA THR A 131 8.55 19.53 -7.96
C THR A 131 8.14 20.90 -8.50
N CYS A 132 8.37 21.98 -7.74
CA CYS A 132 8.11 23.34 -8.19
C CYS A 132 8.97 23.76 -9.39
N LYS A 133 10.26 23.36 -9.45
CA LYS A 133 11.14 23.65 -10.60
C LYS A 133 10.76 22.87 -11.86
N GLY A 134 10.36 21.60 -11.72
CA GLY A 134 10.17 20.70 -12.86
C GLY A 134 8.74 20.69 -13.43
N VAL A 135 7.73 20.65 -12.57
CA VAL A 135 6.33 20.38 -12.97
C VAL A 135 5.57 21.67 -13.29
N TYR A 136 5.95 22.79 -12.67
CA TYR A 136 5.20 24.04 -12.71
C TYR A 136 5.99 25.18 -13.39
N ASP A 137 6.80 24.82 -14.39
CA ASP A 137 7.71 25.66 -15.22
C ASP A 137 7.48 27.18 -15.05
N THR A 138 8.16 27.76 -14.06
CA THR A 138 8.06 29.19 -13.75
C THR A 138 9.40 29.73 -13.29
N LYS A 139 9.54 31.06 -13.38
CA LYS A 139 10.64 31.95 -12.96
C LYS A 139 11.03 31.85 -11.47
N ILE A 140 11.05 30.65 -10.90
CA ILE A 140 11.58 30.39 -9.58
C ILE A 140 13.06 30.71 -9.64
N ASP A 141 13.49 31.66 -8.81
CA ASP A 141 14.90 31.81 -8.49
C ASP A 141 15.33 30.59 -7.66
N SER A 142 15.64 29.56 -8.43
CA SER A 142 16.00 28.22 -8.05
C SER A 142 17.24 28.22 -7.16
N GLU A 143 18.12 29.20 -7.40
CA GLU A 143 19.33 29.46 -6.63
C GLU A 143 18.97 30.10 -5.30
N LYS A 144 18.06 31.09 -5.27
CA LYS A 144 17.56 31.73 -4.04
C LYS A 144 16.83 30.76 -3.11
N ILE A 145 15.98 29.86 -3.62
CA ILE A 145 15.35 28.81 -2.79
C ILE A 145 16.42 27.84 -2.30
N SER A 146 17.34 27.39 -3.16
CA SER A 146 18.44 26.51 -2.72
C SER A 146 19.36 27.16 -1.70
N GLU A 147 19.62 28.46 -1.80
CA GLU A 147 20.38 29.22 -0.82
C GLU A 147 19.64 29.33 0.51
N LYS A 148 18.32 29.60 0.48
CA LYS A 148 17.46 29.59 1.66
C LYS A 148 17.48 28.21 2.33
N LEU A 149 17.44 27.13 1.55
CA LEU A 149 17.55 25.75 2.04
C LEU A 149 18.92 25.45 2.66
N ILE A 150 20.01 25.81 1.99
CA ILE A 150 21.38 25.61 2.50
C ILE A 150 21.60 26.41 3.80
N LYS A 151 21.07 27.62 3.88
CA LYS A 151 21.12 28.44 5.10
C LYS A 151 20.26 27.83 6.22
N ALA A 152 19.05 27.36 5.92
CA ALA A 152 18.22 26.63 6.88
C ALA A 152 18.88 25.32 7.35
N LEU A 153 19.69 24.67 6.51
CA LEU A 153 20.44 23.46 6.83
C LEU A 153 21.60 23.67 7.79
N SER A 154 22.38 24.73 7.60
CA SER A 154 23.53 25.01 8.47
C SER A 154 23.12 25.45 9.88
N THR A 155 21.83 25.42 10.22
CA THR A 155 21.27 26.05 11.43
C THR A 155 20.35 25.11 12.22
N LEU A 156 20.07 23.91 11.72
CA LEU A 156 19.37 22.86 12.47
C LEU A 156 20.34 22.12 13.39
N PRO A 157 20.09 22.03 14.70
CA PRO A 157 20.80 21.10 15.55
C PRO A 157 20.48 19.69 15.04
N ILE A 158 21.53 18.96 14.64
CA ILE A 158 21.41 17.53 14.35
C ILE A 158 20.99 16.88 15.67
N SER A 159 19.69 16.57 15.80
CA SER A 159 19.19 15.79 16.91
C SER A 159 19.78 14.39 16.80
N LEU A 160 20.86 14.18 17.54
CA LEU A 160 21.57 12.92 17.65
C LEU A 160 20.76 11.95 18.53
N GLY A 161 19.69 11.41 17.96
CA GLY A 161 19.16 10.12 18.40
C GLY A 161 20.18 9.03 18.04
N GLU A 162 21.01 8.65 19.00
CA GLU A 162 21.94 7.49 19.05
C GLU A 162 22.96 7.26 17.92
N PHE A 163 23.00 8.06 16.84
CA PHE A 163 23.99 7.89 15.77
C PHE A 163 25.13 8.91 15.87
N LYS A 164 26.25 8.55 16.52
CA LYS A 164 27.46 9.39 16.64
C LYS A 164 28.05 9.79 15.28
N MET A 165 27.55 10.84 14.65
CA MET A 165 28.28 11.57 13.60
C MET A 165 28.73 12.92 14.16
N ASN A 166 30.05 13.09 14.19
CA ASN A 166 30.70 14.30 14.68
C ASN A 166 30.42 15.45 13.67
N PRO A 167 29.93 16.63 14.11
CA PRO A 167 29.65 17.79 13.24
C PRO A 167 30.83 18.18 12.33
N PHE A 168 32.05 17.86 12.76
CA PHE A 168 33.30 18.05 12.01
C PHE A 168 33.32 17.35 10.63
N THR A 169 32.69 16.18 10.51
CA THR A 169 32.75 15.37 9.27
C THR A 169 31.84 15.91 8.15
N VAL A 170 30.78 16.65 8.51
CA VAL A 170 29.88 17.31 7.55
C VAL A 170 30.52 18.61 7.04
N ALA A 171 31.20 19.36 7.91
CA ALA A 171 31.90 20.59 7.55
C ALA A 171 33.08 20.35 6.57
N GLU A 172 33.82 19.26 6.74
CA GLU A 172 34.92 18.89 5.82
C GLU A 172 34.44 18.48 4.43
N LYS A 173 33.28 17.81 4.32
CA LYS A 173 32.73 17.37 3.02
C LYS A 173 32.07 18.49 2.20
N LEU A 174 31.67 19.59 2.84
CA LEU A 174 30.92 20.66 2.17
C LEU A 174 31.76 21.88 1.73
N GLN A 175 33.08 21.88 1.91
CA GLN A 175 33.97 23.02 1.58
C GLN A 175 33.45 24.40 2.07
N VAL A 176 32.62 24.43 3.12
CA VAL A 176 32.08 25.69 3.66
C VAL A 176 33.18 26.34 4.49
N LYS A 177 33.71 27.47 3.99
CA LYS A 177 34.65 28.32 4.74
C LYS A 177 34.09 28.63 6.12
N LYS A 178 34.89 28.32 7.16
CA LYS A 178 34.76 28.73 8.58
C LYS A 178 33.38 29.30 8.94
N VAL A 179 32.43 28.42 9.23
CA VAL A 179 31.19 28.82 9.92
C VAL A 179 31.52 28.95 11.40
N ASP A 180 31.23 30.12 11.95
CA ASP A 180 31.45 30.44 13.36
C ASP A 180 30.48 29.62 14.22
N ILE A 181 30.99 28.76 15.10
CA ILE A 181 30.18 27.74 15.80
C ILE A 181 29.11 28.39 16.70
N LEU A 182 29.35 29.61 17.18
CA LEU A 182 28.39 30.38 17.97
C LEU A 182 27.28 31.03 17.11
N SER A 183 27.47 31.16 15.79
CA SER A 183 26.44 31.62 14.85
C SER A 183 25.53 30.50 14.31
N LEU A 184 25.84 29.24 14.67
CA LEU A 184 25.04 28.05 14.31
C LEU A 184 23.81 27.85 15.22
N VAL A 185 23.75 28.54 16.36
CA VAL A 185 22.60 28.48 17.26
C VAL A 185 21.59 29.55 16.83
N GLN A 186 20.78 29.23 15.84
CA GLN A 186 19.57 30.01 15.54
C GLN A 186 18.43 29.56 16.44
N THR A 187 17.54 30.48 16.83
CA THR A 187 16.34 30.12 17.58
C THR A 187 15.39 29.31 16.69
N GLU A 188 14.53 28.48 17.27
CA GLU A 188 13.49 27.74 16.53
C GLU A 188 12.61 28.68 15.67
N GLU A 189 12.46 29.92 16.10
CA GLU A 189 11.70 30.98 15.44
C GLU A 189 12.33 31.39 14.10
N GLU A 190 13.67 31.48 14.01
CA GLU A 190 14.36 31.80 12.76
C GLU A 190 14.20 30.69 11.70
N ILE A 191 14.19 29.43 12.14
CA ILE A 191 13.93 28.28 11.25
C ILE A 191 12.49 28.35 10.73
N ARG A 192 11.53 28.62 11.62
CA ARG A 192 10.12 28.77 11.24
C ARG A 192 9.92 29.87 10.21
N GLU A 193 10.55 31.03 10.39
CA GLU A 193 10.45 32.14 9.43
C GLU A 193 11.06 31.80 8.07
N ARG A 194 12.15 31.02 8.03
CA ARG A 194 12.73 30.54 6.76
C ARG A 194 11.82 29.54 6.06
N VAL A 195 11.24 28.61 6.80
CA VAL A 195 10.29 27.62 6.29
C VAL A 195 9.05 28.34 5.71
N LYS A 196 8.48 29.32 6.44
CA LYS A 196 7.42 30.20 5.92
C LYS A 196 7.86 30.96 4.67
N GLY A 197 9.10 31.46 4.65
CA GLY A 197 9.69 32.11 3.47
C GLY A 197 9.75 31.18 2.25
N ILE A 198 10.00 29.89 2.45
CA ILE A 198 9.97 28.87 1.39
C ILE A 198 8.53 28.61 0.94
N PHE A 199 7.56 28.49 1.84
CA PHE A 199 6.15 28.36 1.44
C PHE A 199 5.65 29.57 0.67
N ASN A 200 6.02 30.78 1.09
CA ASN A 200 5.72 31.98 0.33
C ASN A 200 6.28 31.89 -1.10
N ASP A 201 7.56 31.56 -1.25
CA ASP A 201 8.16 31.41 -2.59
C ASP A 201 7.50 30.30 -3.42
N ILE A 202 6.97 29.24 -2.78
CA ILE A 202 6.32 28.09 -3.41
C ILE A 202 4.87 28.39 -3.79
N ILE A 203 4.11 29.07 -2.94
CA ILE A 203 2.67 29.27 -3.06
C ILE A 203 2.36 30.52 -3.88
N VAL A 204 3.04 31.63 -3.59
CA VAL A 204 2.77 32.91 -4.22
C VAL A 204 2.96 32.79 -5.74
N GLU A 205 2.05 33.40 -6.50
CA GLU A 205 1.92 33.26 -7.96
C GLU A 205 1.56 31.85 -8.47
N ARG A 206 1.45 30.83 -7.59
CA ARG A 206 1.15 29.43 -7.97
C ARG A 206 -0.19 28.87 -7.48
N ALA A 207 -0.65 29.25 -6.30
CA ALA A 207 -1.92 28.80 -5.76
C ALA A 207 -2.32 29.66 -4.57
N GLN A 208 -3.49 29.40 -4.00
CA GLN A 208 -3.91 29.97 -2.72
C GLN A 208 -3.54 29.06 -1.56
N LYS A 209 -3.57 27.74 -1.76
CA LYS A 209 -3.25 26.74 -0.74
C LYS A 209 -2.25 25.70 -1.27
N LEU A 210 -1.42 25.17 -0.38
CA LEU A 210 -0.46 24.10 -0.61
C LEU A 210 -0.94 22.83 0.10
N ILE A 211 -0.99 21.72 -0.64
CA ILE A 211 -1.33 20.42 -0.07
C ILE A 211 -0.11 19.52 -0.20
N ILE A 212 0.36 19.01 0.93
CA ILE A 212 1.53 18.14 1.00
C ILE A 212 1.06 16.74 1.38
N PHE A 213 1.15 15.83 0.43
CA PHE A 213 0.91 14.41 0.64
C PHE A 213 2.19 13.74 1.12
N ILE A 214 2.16 13.15 2.32
CA ILE A 214 3.25 12.37 2.90
C ILE A 214 2.80 10.91 2.89
N ASP A 215 3.42 10.08 2.06
CA ASP A 215 3.07 8.67 1.92
C ASP A 215 4.19 7.76 2.45
N GLU A 216 3.82 6.53 2.81
CA GLU A 216 4.71 5.46 3.27
C GLU A 216 5.50 5.77 4.56
N LEU A 217 5.01 6.70 5.39
CA LEU A 217 5.67 7.11 6.64
C LEU A 217 5.81 5.96 7.65
N ASP A 218 4.83 5.06 7.67
CA ASP A 218 4.78 3.87 8.51
C ASP A 218 5.77 2.76 8.10
N ARG A 219 6.46 2.91 6.96
CA ARG A 219 7.57 2.04 6.54
C ARG A 219 8.96 2.62 6.80
N CYS A 220 9.04 3.90 7.16
CA CYS A 220 10.32 4.54 7.47
C CYS A 220 10.94 3.95 8.75
N ARG A 221 12.27 4.09 8.87
CA ARG A 221 12.95 3.86 10.15
C ARG A 221 12.29 4.67 11.29
N PRO A 222 12.21 4.11 12.52
CA PRO A 222 11.44 4.72 13.61
C PRO A 222 11.82 6.19 13.91
N SER A 223 13.11 6.50 13.96
CA SER A 223 13.59 7.86 14.24
C SER A 223 13.13 8.86 13.18
N PHE A 224 13.18 8.49 11.90
CA PHE A 224 12.79 9.36 10.79
C PHE A 224 11.28 9.62 10.79
N ALA A 225 10.47 8.60 11.04
CA ALA A 225 9.02 8.74 11.08
C ALA A 225 8.57 9.70 12.20
N ILE A 226 9.15 9.53 13.40
CA ILE A 226 8.87 10.38 14.56
C ILE A 226 9.36 11.81 14.31
N GLU A 227 10.60 11.96 13.84
CA GLU A 227 11.17 13.26 13.50
C GLU A 227 10.27 13.99 12.49
N MET A 228 9.83 13.32 11.41
CA MET A 228 8.97 13.94 10.40
C MET A 228 7.67 14.50 11.01
N LEU A 229 7.00 13.74 11.88
CA LEU A 229 5.78 14.20 12.56
C LEU A 229 6.03 15.40 13.47
N GLU A 230 7.13 15.38 14.23
CA GLU A 230 7.57 16.50 15.06
C GLU A 230 7.88 17.74 14.20
N ARG A 231 8.62 17.57 13.10
CA ARG A 231 8.96 18.67 12.18
C ARG A 231 7.72 19.31 11.56
N ILE A 232 6.75 18.51 11.11
CA ILE A 232 5.45 19.00 10.61
C ILE A 232 4.82 19.92 11.66
N LYS A 233 4.67 19.41 12.88
CA LYS A 233 4.03 20.13 13.97
C LYS A 233 4.77 21.39 14.40
N HIS A 234 6.10 21.39 14.37
CA HIS A 234 6.91 22.49 14.89
C HIS A 234 7.15 23.63 13.89
N TYR A 235 7.27 23.32 12.59
CA TYR A 235 7.72 24.29 11.59
C TYR A 235 6.67 24.66 10.54
N PHE A 236 5.58 23.90 10.41
CA PHE A 236 4.58 24.12 9.38
C PHE A 236 3.32 24.75 9.95
N ASP A 237 3.50 25.95 10.49
CA ASP A 237 2.45 26.79 11.08
C ASP A 237 2.10 27.91 10.08
N ASP A 238 1.38 27.54 9.01
CA ASP A 238 0.91 28.43 7.93
C ASP A 238 -0.48 27.99 7.46
N GLU A 239 -1.48 28.89 7.60
CA GLU A 239 -2.90 28.62 7.30
C GLU A 239 -3.15 28.18 5.85
N ARG A 240 -2.20 28.44 4.94
CA ARG A 240 -2.31 28.02 3.53
C ARG A 240 -1.82 26.60 3.30
N VAL A 241 -1.29 25.91 4.32
CA VAL A 241 -0.65 24.59 4.16
C VAL A 241 -1.49 23.51 4.84
N ILE A 242 -1.81 22.46 4.07
CA ILE A 242 -2.53 21.27 4.54
C ILE A 242 -1.63 20.04 4.34
N PHE A 243 -1.49 19.23 5.37
CA PHE A 243 -0.81 17.93 5.32
C PHE A 243 -1.81 16.82 5.18
N VAL A 244 -1.51 15.86 4.30
CA VAL A 244 -2.24 14.60 4.19
C VAL A 244 -1.24 13.46 4.36
N VAL A 245 -1.24 12.84 5.52
CA VAL A 245 -0.32 11.76 5.87
C VAL A 245 -1.01 10.41 5.70
N SER A 246 -0.61 9.68 4.66
CA SER A 246 -1.08 8.32 4.37
C SER A 246 -0.22 7.31 5.12
N LEU A 247 -0.85 6.51 5.98
CA LEU A 247 -0.15 5.59 6.87
C LEU A 247 -1.01 4.38 7.26
N ASN A 248 -0.39 3.37 7.85
CA ASN A 248 -1.08 2.37 8.67
C ASN A 248 -0.84 2.74 10.14
N LYS A 249 -1.88 3.22 10.83
CA LYS A 249 -1.75 3.69 12.23
C LYS A 249 -1.27 2.60 13.16
N GLU A 250 -1.77 1.39 13.00
CA GLU A 250 -1.39 0.24 13.85
C GLU A 250 0.11 -0.02 13.75
N GLN A 251 0.64 -0.07 12.53
CA GLN A 251 2.07 -0.31 12.30
C GLN A 251 2.93 0.85 12.83
N LEU A 252 2.48 2.10 12.63
CA LEU A 252 3.20 3.25 13.16
C LEU A 252 3.19 3.30 14.70
N ILE A 253 2.09 2.89 15.34
CA ILE A 253 2.00 2.74 16.80
C ILE A 253 3.00 1.70 17.30
N HIS A 254 3.15 0.56 16.62
CA HIS A 254 4.18 -0.43 16.97
C HIS A 254 5.60 0.12 16.82
N THR A 255 5.86 0.87 15.75
CA THR A 255 7.13 1.57 15.52
C THR A 255 7.46 2.55 16.66
N ILE A 256 6.50 3.41 17.03
CA ILE A 256 6.64 4.39 18.12
C ILE A 256 6.83 3.69 19.48
N THR A 257 6.06 2.64 19.75
CA THR A 257 6.18 1.85 20.99
C THR A 257 7.56 1.20 21.10
N SER A 258 8.11 0.70 19.99
CA SER A 258 9.45 0.12 19.96
C SER A 258 10.54 1.17 20.20
N TYR A 259 10.30 2.41 19.75
CA TYR A 259 11.25 3.53 19.93
C TYR A 259 11.28 4.06 21.37
N TYR A 260 10.12 4.31 21.97
CA TYR A 260 10.04 4.88 23.34
C TYR A 260 9.98 3.82 24.46
N GLY A 261 9.73 2.55 24.12
CA GLY A 261 9.70 1.43 25.05
C GLY A 261 8.29 0.93 25.42
N SER A 262 8.25 -0.31 25.93
CA SER A 262 7.02 -0.98 26.36
C SER A 262 6.40 -0.27 27.57
N GLY A 263 5.30 0.44 27.34
CA GLY A 263 4.59 1.23 28.35
C GLY A 263 4.34 2.68 27.92
N PHE A 264 4.98 3.13 26.84
CA PHE A 264 4.66 4.42 26.23
C PHE A 264 3.28 4.39 25.56
N ASP A 265 2.45 5.41 25.81
CA ASP A 265 1.13 5.56 25.17
C ASP A 265 1.30 6.12 23.74
N ALA A 266 1.77 5.26 22.84
CA ALA A 266 2.03 5.59 21.45
C ALA A 266 0.77 6.04 20.71
N THR A 267 -0.40 5.50 21.07
CA THR A 267 -1.69 5.89 20.47
C THR A 267 -2.03 7.34 20.81
N ARG A 268 -2.01 7.74 22.09
CA ARG A 268 -2.28 9.13 22.45
C ARG A 268 -1.20 10.07 21.96
N TYR A 269 0.05 9.63 21.91
CA TYR A 269 1.13 10.41 21.31
C TYR A 269 0.84 10.71 19.84
N LEU A 270 0.53 9.69 19.04
CA LEU A 270 0.25 9.83 17.61
C LEU A 270 -0.97 10.73 17.32
N ASN A 271 -2.02 10.63 18.13
CA ASN A 271 -3.22 11.47 17.98
C ASN A 271 -2.94 12.97 18.13
N LYS A 272 -1.82 13.38 18.75
CA LYS A 272 -1.45 14.80 18.89
C LYS A 272 -0.99 15.45 17.57
N PHE A 273 -0.77 14.67 16.52
CA PHE A 273 -0.23 15.15 15.24
C PHE A 273 -1.29 15.33 14.15
N PHE A 274 -2.53 14.88 14.38
CA PHE A 274 -3.58 14.90 13.38
C PHE A 274 -4.82 15.63 13.89
N ASP A 275 -5.23 16.65 13.16
CA ASP A 275 -6.45 17.41 13.41
C ASP A 275 -7.67 16.64 12.89
N VAL A 276 -7.50 15.94 11.76
CA VAL A 276 -8.55 15.15 11.12
C VAL A 276 -8.08 13.73 10.86
N ASN A 277 -8.93 12.75 11.18
CA ASN A 277 -8.66 11.34 10.99
C ASN A 277 -9.65 10.75 9.99
N ILE A 278 -9.16 10.29 8.85
CA ILE A 278 -9.95 9.69 7.77
C ILE A 278 -9.48 8.25 7.55
N ASN A 279 -10.43 7.34 7.38
CA ASN A 279 -10.13 5.98 6.92
C ASN A 279 -10.30 5.90 5.41
N LEU A 280 -9.42 5.16 4.73
CA LEU A 280 -9.57 4.93 3.30
C LEU A 280 -10.89 4.20 3.02
N PRO A 281 -11.70 4.67 2.05
CA PRO A 281 -12.94 4.00 1.68
C PRO A 281 -12.71 2.56 1.21
N VAL A 282 -13.53 1.66 1.75
CA VAL A 282 -13.50 0.23 1.43
C VAL A 282 -14.16 0.02 0.07
N MET A 283 -13.47 -0.68 -0.84
CA MET A 283 -14.08 -1.06 -2.11
C MET A 283 -15.20 -2.06 -1.87
N ASP A 284 -16.29 -1.94 -2.62
CA ASP A 284 -17.36 -2.93 -2.56
C ASP A 284 -16.86 -4.31 -3.05
N ARG A 285 -17.57 -5.36 -2.63
CA ARG A 285 -17.18 -6.75 -2.94
C ARG A 285 -17.15 -7.02 -4.44
N TYR A 286 -18.04 -6.42 -5.21
CA TYR A 286 -18.17 -6.67 -6.64
C TYR A 286 -16.98 -6.07 -7.41
N GLN A 287 -16.62 -4.83 -7.10
CA GLN A 287 -15.44 -4.16 -7.64
C GLN A 287 -14.16 -4.90 -7.26
N LYS A 288 -14.08 -5.34 -6.00
CA LYS A 288 -12.94 -6.14 -5.52
C LYS A 288 -12.81 -7.44 -6.32
N GLN A 289 -13.91 -8.17 -6.54
CA GLN A 289 -13.93 -9.39 -7.35
C GLN A 289 -13.64 -9.14 -8.84
N SER A 290 -14.15 -8.05 -9.42
CA SER A 290 -13.91 -7.74 -10.83
C SER A 290 -12.43 -7.42 -11.09
N ILE A 291 -11.74 -6.79 -10.14
CA ILE A 291 -10.29 -6.59 -10.20
C ILE A 291 -9.55 -7.93 -10.00
N GLU A 292 -9.97 -8.71 -9.01
CA GLU A 292 -9.24 -9.88 -8.53
C GLU A 292 -9.45 -11.15 -9.35
N PHE A 293 -10.54 -11.35 -10.08
CA PHE A 293 -10.81 -12.61 -10.78
C PHE A 293 -11.48 -12.46 -12.15
N SER A 294 -11.33 -11.30 -12.79
CA SER A 294 -12.04 -10.91 -14.04
C SER A 294 -11.99 -11.87 -15.23
N GLU A 295 -10.95 -12.69 -15.45
CA GLU A 295 -10.70 -13.17 -16.82
C GLU A 295 -10.73 -14.67 -17.10
N GLN A 296 -10.51 -15.63 -16.18
CA GLN A 296 -10.28 -17.02 -16.62
C GLN A 296 -10.73 -18.11 -15.65
N ARG A 297 -12.03 -18.21 -15.38
CA ARG A 297 -12.61 -19.47 -14.85
C ARG A 297 -12.69 -20.50 -15.97
N THR A 298 -11.57 -21.14 -16.30
CA THR A 298 -11.60 -22.32 -17.16
C THR A 298 -12.16 -23.50 -16.37
N GLU A 299 -12.94 -24.38 -17.02
CA GLU A 299 -13.47 -25.60 -16.37
C GLU A 299 -12.36 -26.41 -15.68
N ARG A 300 -11.13 -26.39 -16.25
CA ARG A 300 -9.93 -27.08 -15.75
C ARG A 300 -9.25 -26.44 -14.54
N LYS A 301 -9.76 -25.34 -13.98
CA LYS A 301 -9.21 -24.76 -12.74
C LYS A 301 -10.30 -24.30 -11.78
N TYR A 302 -11.54 -24.73 -12.03
CA TYR A 302 -12.71 -24.27 -11.28
C TYR A 302 -12.51 -24.33 -9.76
N TRP A 303 -12.17 -25.50 -9.21
CA TRP A 303 -12.02 -25.67 -7.77
C TRP A 303 -10.84 -24.91 -7.19
N LEU A 304 -9.72 -24.86 -7.92
CA LEU A 304 -8.55 -24.08 -7.50
C LEU A 304 -8.91 -22.60 -7.35
N HIS A 305 -9.63 -22.03 -8.32
CA HIS A 305 -10.08 -20.64 -8.26
C HIS A 305 -11.14 -20.42 -7.17
N GLN A 306 -12.13 -21.30 -7.04
CA GLN A 306 -13.18 -21.16 -6.02
C GLN A 306 -12.62 -21.21 -4.59
N LEU A 307 -11.72 -22.16 -4.33
CA LEU A 307 -11.06 -22.28 -3.03
C LEU A 307 -10.17 -21.06 -2.75
N ALA A 308 -9.38 -20.62 -3.73
CA ALA A 308 -8.53 -19.45 -3.57
C ALA A 308 -9.35 -18.17 -3.31
N GLU A 309 -10.46 -17.99 -4.01
CA GLU A 309 -11.36 -16.84 -3.81
C GLU A 309 -11.92 -16.84 -2.39
N GLU A 310 -12.47 -17.96 -1.91
CA GLU A 310 -13.07 -18.02 -0.57
C GLU A 310 -12.02 -17.97 0.55
N LEU A 311 -10.86 -18.60 0.37
CA LEU A 311 -9.73 -18.46 1.29
C LEU A 311 -9.25 -17.00 1.39
N SER A 312 -9.24 -16.28 0.27
CA SER A 312 -8.87 -14.87 0.25
C SER A 312 -9.84 -13.99 1.04
N ASP A 313 -11.13 -14.35 1.02
CA ASP A 313 -12.18 -13.68 1.77
C ASP A 313 -12.13 -14.03 3.27
N TYR A 314 -11.93 -15.32 3.60
CA TYR A 314 -11.82 -15.82 4.97
C TYR A 314 -10.68 -15.16 5.74
N TYR A 315 -9.51 -15.01 5.11
CA TYR A 315 -8.35 -14.35 5.71
C TYR A 315 -8.34 -12.83 5.57
N HIS A 316 -9.41 -12.24 5.02
CA HIS A 316 -9.53 -10.79 4.80
C HIS A 316 -8.30 -10.18 4.10
N LEU A 317 -7.78 -10.87 3.07
CA LEU A 317 -6.57 -10.44 2.38
C LEU A 317 -6.72 -9.00 1.85
N SER A 318 -5.63 -8.23 1.97
CA SER A 318 -5.51 -6.91 1.34
C SER A 318 -5.66 -7.02 -0.18
N LEU A 319 -6.03 -5.93 -0.86
CA LEU A 319 -6.15 -5.97 -2.33
C LEU A 319 -4.83 -6.45 -2.97
N ARG A 320 -3.68 -5.95 -2.49
CA ARG A 320 -2.36 -6.38 -2.98
C ARG A 320 -2.14 -7.89 -2.81
N ASP A 321 -2.42 -8.44 -1.63
CA ASP A 321 -2.22 -9.87 -1.36
C ASP A 321 -3.13 -10.74 -2.23
N LYS A 322 -4.37 -10.30 -2.47
CA LYS A 322 -5.28 -10.98 -3.38
C LYS A 322 -4.80 -10.96 -4.83
N LEU A 323 -4.27 -9.83 -5.31
CA LEU A 323 -3.67 -9.76 -6.64
C LEU A 323 -2.43 -10.64 -6.78
N ILE A 324 -1.59 -10.74 -5.74
CA ILE A 324 -0.46 -11.67 -5.68
C ILE A 324 -0.98 -13.11 -5.70
N TYR A 325 -2.00 -13.41 -4.90
CA TYR A 325 -2.59 -14.74 -4.81
C TYR A 325 -3.17 -15.18 -6.16
N LYS A 326 -3.97 -14.32 -6.80
CA LYS A 326 -4.50 -14.51 -8.17
C LYS A 326 -3.38 -14.80 -9.16
N SER A 327 -2.33 -13.97 -9.18
CA SER A 327 -1.19 -14.12 -10.09
C SER A 327 -0.55 -15.51 -9.98
N ARG A 328 -0.37 -15.99 -8.75
CA ARG A 328 0.22 -17.29 -8.47
C ARG A 328 -0.73 -18.44 -8.82
N ILE A 329 -2.02 -18.33 -8.48
CA ILE A 329 -3.06 -19.31 -8.83
C ILE A 329 -3.17 -19.49 -10.36
N GLU A 330 -3.14 -18.40 -11.12
CA GLU A 330 -3.18 -18.48 -12.58
C GLU A 330 -1.91 -19.08 -13.18
N SER A 331 -0.75 -18.91 -12.51
CA SER A 331 0.52 -19.50 -12.94
C SER A 331 0.62 -21.01 -12.73
N VAL A 332 -0.26 -21.61 -11.92
CA VAL A 332 -0.31 -23.07 -11.73
C VAL A 332 -0.54 -23.75 -13.08
N PRO A 333 0.21 -24.81 -13.45
CA PRO A 333 0.05 -25.47 -14.75
C PRO A 333 -1.38 -25.98 -14.99
N SER A 334 -1.87 -25.89 -16.23
CA SER A 334 -3.22 -26.38 -16.58
C SER A 334 -3.41 -27.89 -16.45
N SER A 335 -2.32 -28.66 -16.47
CA SER A 335 -2.33 -30.11 -16.21
C SER A 335 -2.65 -30.45 -14.76
N THR A 336 -2.50 -29.49 -13.83
CA THR A 336 -2.71 -29.69 -12.40
C THR A 336 -4.21 -29.75 -12.03
N GLY A 337 -5.10 -29.20 -12.86
CA GLY A 337 -6.53 -29.08 -12.58
C GLY A 337 -7.45 -29.79 -13.57
N THR A 338 -6.97 -30.79 -14.32
CA THR A 338 -7.81 -31.49 -15.30
C THR A 338 -9.00 -32.25 -14.66
N TYR A 339 -9.03 -32.43 -13.34
CA TYR A 339 -10.08 -33.10 -12.56
C TYR A 339 -10.41 -34.52 -13.04
N ILE A 340 -9.45 -35.18 -13.71
CA ILE A 340 -9.59 -36.53 -14.30
C ILE A 340 -9.40 -37.60 -13.22
N SER A 341 -8.64 -37.31 -12.16
CA SER A 341 -8.37 -38.23 -11.04
C SER A 341 -8.64 -37.57 -9.69
N SER A 342 -8.95 -38.37 -8.67
CA SER A 342 -9.06 -37.90 -7.29
C SER A 342 -7.80 -37.16 -6.82
N GLU A 343 -6.61 -37.63 -7.23
CA GLU A 343 -5.35 -36.96 -6.97
C GLU A 343 -5.35 -35.50 -7.47
N SER A 344 -5.87 -35.22 -8.68
CA SER A 344 -5.91 -33.86 -9.23
C SER A 344 -6.80 -32.89 -8.44
N TYR A 345 -7.84 -33.40 -7.77
CA TYR A 345 -8.63 -32.61 -6.81
C TYR A 345 -7.80 -32.23 -5.59
N PHE A 346 -7.11 -33.20 -4.98
CA PHE A 346 -6.24 -32.93 -3.83
C PHE A 346 -5.10 -31.99 -4.17
N ILE A 347 -4.49 -32.10 -5.36
CA ILE A 347 -3.49 -31.13 -5.80
C ILE A 347 -4.07 -29.73 -5.87
N SER A 348 -5.27 -29.56 -6.45
CA SER A 348 -5.93 -28.25 -6.51
C SER A 348 -6.18 -27.66 -5.11
N LEU A 349 -6.63 -28.49 -4.18
CA LEU A 349 -6.88 -28.08 -2.80
C LEU A 349 -5.59 -27.66 -2.08
N PHE A 350 -4.57 -28.51 -2.08
CA PHE A 350 -3.34 -28.27 -1.34
C PHE A 350 -2.49 -27.17 -1.97
N VAL A 351 -2.49 -27.03 -3.30
CA VAL A 351 -1.82 -25.90 -3.98
C VAL A 351 -2.45 -24.57 -3.59
N ALA A 352 -3.79 -24.49 -3.51
CA ALA A 352 -4.47 -23.28 -3.02
C ALA A 352 -3.97 -22.91 -1.61
N CYS A 353 -3.92 -23.89 -0.70
CA CYS A 353 -3.48 -23.70 0.68
C CYS A 353 -2.01 -23.29 0.77
N ILE A 354 -1.11 -23.99 0.06
CA ILE A 354 0.33 -23.72 0.08
C ILE A 354 0.65 -22.30 -0.40
N ILE A 355 0.01 -21.88 -1.50
CA ILE A 355 0.22 -20.52 -2.04
C ILE A 355 -0.33 -19.47 -1.08
N LEU A 356 -1.49 -19.69 -0.45
CA LEU A 356 -2.05 -18.79 0.54
C LEU A 356 -1.13 -18.64 1.75
N LEU A 357 -0.73 -19.76 2.37
CA LEU A 357 0.11 -19.76 3.56
C LEU A 357 1.48 -19.12 3.29
N ASP A 358 2.00 -19.21 2.06
CA ASP A 358 3.21 -18.47 1.67
C ASP A 358 3.06 -16.95 1.73
N ILE A 359 1.83 -16.45 1.56
CA ILE A 359 1.51 -15.02 1.60
C ILE A 359 1.25 -14.57 3.05
N ILE A 360 0.55 -15.38 3.85
CA ILE A 360 0.03 -14.94 5.15
C ILE A 360 0.77 -15.47 6.37
N ASP A 361 1.38 -16.65 6.31
CA ASP A 361 1.95 -17.33 7.49
C ASP A 361 3.01 -18.37 7.09
N ILE A 362 4.26 -17.93 7.00
CA ILE A 362 5.41 -18.78 6.66
C ILE A 362 5.62 -19.91 7.69
N PRO A 363 5.57 -19.66 9.02
CA PRO A 363 5.61 -20.73 10.01
C PRO A 363 4.53 -21.80 9.82
N GLU A 364 3.29 -21.41 9.54
CA GLU A 364 2.19 -22.35 9.32
C GLU A 364 2.34 -23.10 7.99
N LYS A 365 2.82 -22.43 6.92
CA LYS A 365 3.21 -23.11 5.66
C LYS A 365 4.23 -24.22 5.92
N LYS A 366 5.23 -23.96 6.76
CA LYS A 366 6.25 -24.97 7.10
C LYS A 366 5.60 -26.18 7.78
N LYS A 367 4.77 -25.96 8.80
CA LYS A 367 4.01 -27.06 9.44
C LYS A 367 3.12 -27.79 8.44
N PHE A 368 2.50 -27.07 7.51
CA PHE A 368 1.67 -27.64 6.46
C PHE A 368 2.46 -28.61 5.60
N LEU A 369 3.63 -28.19 5.12
CA LEU A 369 4.50 -29.02 4.29
C LEU A 369 5.13 -30.20 5.06
N GLU A 370 5.18 -30.15 6.39
CA GLU A 370 5.63 -31.24 7.27
C GLU A 370 4.50 -32.20 7.68
N GLY A 371 3.26 -31.98 7.22
CA GLY A 371 2.11 -32.79 7.63
C GLY A 371 1.63 -32.50 9.06
N LYS A 372 2.11 -31.44 9.72
CA LYS A 372 1.84 -31.11 11.13
C LYS A 372 0.81 -29.99 11.33
N SER A 373 0.30 -29.41 10.24
CA SER A 373 -0.68 -28.33 10.32
C SER A 373 -2.06 -28.85 10.68
N THR A 374 -2.80 -28.09 11.49
CA THR A 374 -4.23 -28.33 11.74
C THR A 374 -5.12 -27.62 10.72
N PHE A 375 -4.56 -26.81 9.82
CA PHE A 375 -5.28 -25.96 8.86
C PHE A 375 -6.33 -26.74 8.06
N VAL A 376 -5.98 -27.94 7.57
CA VAL A 376 -6.90 -28.78 6.79
C VAL A 376 -8.12 -29.21 7.62
N ALA A 377 -7.93 -29.46 8.92
CA ALA A 377 -8.97 -29.92 9.82
C ALA A 377 -9.80 -28.79 10.45
N SER A 378 -9.21 -27.60 10.63
CA SER A 378 -9.84 -26.50 11.37
C SER A 378 -10.30 -25.34 10.50
N VAL A 379 -9.62 -25.05 9.39
CA VAL A 379 -9.91 -23.86 8.55
C VAL A 379 -10.76 -24.24 7.36
N LEU A 380 -10.40 -25.31 6.63
CA LEU A 380 -11.10 -25.68 5.41
C LEU A 380 -12.60 -25.98 5.62
N PRO A 381 -13.04 -26.69 6.68
CA PRO A 381 -14.46 -26.98 6.89
C PRO A 381 -15.36 -25.75 7.02
N GLU A 382 -14.80 -24.61 7.44
CA GLU A 382 -15.51 -23.32 7.56
C GLU A 382 -15.88 -22.71 6.19
N LEU A 383 -15.28 -23.20 5.10
CA LEU A 383 -15.47 -22.66 3.75
C LEU A 383 -16.58 -23.40 3.00
N LYS A 384 -17.54 -22.66 2.45
CA LYS A 384 -18.65 -23.21 1.65
C LYS A 384 -18.16 -23.85 0.35
N ALA A 385 -17.15 -23.28 -0.30
CA ALA A 385 -16.52 -23.86 -1.48
C ALA A 385 -15.83 -25.18 -1.14
N TYR A 386 -15.22 -25.30 0.04
CA TYR A 386 -14.64 -26.55 0.49
C TYR A 386 -15.73 -27.60 0.77
N GLN A 387 -16.85 -27.22 1.41
CA GLN A 387 -18.00 -28.11 1.60
C GLN A 387 -18.49 -28.69 0.25
N ARG A 388 -18.69 -27.82 -0.74
CA ARG A 388 -19.07 -28.25 -2.10
C ARG A 388 -17.98 -29.10 -2.77
N PHE A 389 -16.72 -28.75 -2.57
CA PHE A 389 -15.56 -29.48 -3.11
C PHE A 389 -15.53 -30.92 -2.57
N VAL A 390 -15.66 -31.08 -1.25
CA VAL A 390 -15.66 -32.38 -0.58
C VAL A 390 -16.85 -33.22 -1.02
N ASN A 391 -18.04 -32.62 -1.09
CA ASN A 391 -19.24 -33.32 -1.58
C ASN A 391 -19.11 -33.76 -3.04
N ARG A 392 -18.39 -33.01 -3.87
CA ARG A 392 -18.09 -33.40 -5.26
C ARG A 392 -17.05 -34.52 -5.34
N LEU A 393 -16.07 -34.52 -4.45
CA LEU A 393 -14.96 -35.48 -4.45
C LEU A 393 -15.34 -36.84 -3.84
N ILE A 394 -16.09 -36.83 -2.74
CA ILE A 394 -16.36 -38.02 -1.91
C ILE A 394 -17.87 -38.33 -1.83
N GLY A 395 -18.71 -37.30 -1.92
CA GLY A 395 -20.17 -37.43 -1.82
C GLY A 395 -20.83 -38.03 -3.06
N ASP A 396 -22.15 -38.20 -2.97
CA ASP A 396 -23.02 -38.72 -4.03
C ASP A 396 -23.40 -37.67 -5.09
N GLY A 397 -22.90 -36.43 -4.96
CA GLY A 397 -23.21 -35.31 -5.83
C GLY A 397 -24.50 -34.56 -5.49
N ASN A 398 -25.21 -34.92 -4.41
CA ASN A 398 -26.37 -34.18 -3.93
C ASN A 398 -25.98 -32.87 -3.22
N SER A 399 -26.85 -31.86 -3.29
CA SER A 399 -26.60 -30.52 -2.73
C SER A 399 -26.76 -30.42 -1.22
N THR A 400 -27.31 -31.46 -0.57
CA THR A 400 -27.54 -31.53 0.87
C THR A 400 -26.93 -32.81 1.41
N VAL A 401 -25.89 -32.67 2.23
CA VAL A 401 -25.18 -33.77 2.90
C VAL A 401 -25.45 -33.63 4.39
N GLU A 402 -25.83 -34.73 5.06
CA GLU A 402 -26.01 -34.72 6.52
C GLU A 402 -24.70 -34.32 7.21
N GLU A 403 -24.80 -33.56 8.31
CA GLU A 403 -23.64 -33.00 9.02
C GLU A 403 -22.63 -34.07 9.45
N SER A 404 -23.13 -35.23 9.90
CA SER A 404 -22.33 -36.40 10.26
C SER A 404 -21.54 -36.98 9.07
N GLN A 405 -22.14 -37.01 7.88
CA GLN A 405 -21.52 -37.47 6.65
C GLN A 405 -20.47 -36.46 6.15
N PHE A 406 -20.76 -35.16 6.28
CA PHE A 406 -19.79 -34.13 5.94
C PHE A 406 -18.55 -34.19 6.82
N GLN A 407 -18.73 -34.34 8.14
CA GLN A 407 -17.61 -34.48 9.08
C GLN A 407 -16.74 -35.70 8.74
N SER A 408 -17.36 -36.85 8.46
CA SER A 408 -16.64 -38.05 8.02
C SER A 408 -15.87 -37.82 6.71
N ASN A 409 -16.46 -37.09 5.75
CA ASN A 409 -15.76 -36.76 4.50
C ASN A 409 -14.56 -35.80 4.74
N CYS A 410 -14.65 -34.86 5.68
CA CYS A 410 -13.53 -34.01 6.06
C CYS A 410 -12.39 -34.81 6.68
N GLU A 411 -12.69 -35.78 7.54
CA GLU A 411 -11.68 -36.67 8.14
C GLU A 411 -10.91 -37.44 7.07
N GLU A 412 -11.57 -37.88 6.00
CA GLU A 412 -10.90 -38.54 4.86
C GLU A 412 -9.92 -37.60 4.14
N VAL A 413 -10.27 -36.32 3.97
CA VAL A 413 -9.33 -35.33 3.40
C VAL A 413 -8.14 -35.10 4.32
N VAL A 414 -8.35 -35.09 5.64
CA VAL A 414 -7.27 -34.98 6.63
C VAL A 414 -6.33 -36.19 6.56
N LYS A 415 -6.86 -37.41 6.42
CA LYS A 415 -6.05 -38.63 6.24
C LYS A 415 -5.19 -38.54 4.98
N VAL A 416 -5.76 -38.09 3.86
CA VAL A 416 -4.99 -37.89 2.61
C VAL A 416 -3.90 -36.82 2.78
N TYR A 417 -4.20 -35.74 3.49
CA TYR A 417 -3.21 -34.71 3.81
C TYR A 417 -2.04 -35.29 4.64
N LYS A 418 -2.35 -36.05 5.69
CA LYS A 418 -1.33 -36.73 6.52
C LYS A 418 -0.50 -37.71 5.70
N TYR A 419 -1.16 -38.58 4.95
CA TYR A 419 -0.51 -39.53 4.03
C TYR A 419 0.49 -38.83 3.08
N ALA A 420 0.09 -37.71 2.48
CA ALA A 420 0.90 -37.03 1.48
C ALA A 420 2.08 -36.24 2.06
N PHE A 421 1.91 -35.62 3.24
CA PHE A 421 2.86 -34.63 3.75
C PHE A 421 3.68 -35.09 4.97
N GLU A 422 3.20 -36.08 5.72
CA GLU A 422 3.88 -36.65 6.88
C GLU A 422 4.97 -37.65 6.43
N THR A 423 6.11 -37.65 7.12
CA THR A 423 7.36 -38.23 6.58
C THR A 423 7.46 -39.75 6.77
N GLU A 424 6.51 -40.37 7.49
CA GLU A 424 6.57 -41.77 7.97
C GLU A 424 5.23 -42.51 7.81
N SER A 425 4.53 -42.32 6.69
CA SER A 425 3.33 -43.11 6.41
C SER A 425 3.68 -44.35 5.56
N ASP A 426 3.77 -45.52 6.19
CA ASP A 426 3.94 -46.82 5.51
C ASP A 426 2.66 -47.33 4.83
N GLU A 427 1.50 -46.72 5.09
CA GLU A 427 0.21 -47.14 4.55
C GLU A 427 -0.04 -46.56 3.15
N TYR A 428 -0.46 -47.40 2.20
CA TYR A 428 -0.94 -46.96 0.88
C TYR A 428 -2.41 -46.54 0.97
N TYR A 429 -2.76 -45.31 0.56
CA TYR A 429 -4.15 -44.85 0.60
C TYR A 429 -4.93 -45.31 -0.64
N GLU A 430 -5.39 -46.56 -0.63
CA GLU A 430 -6.05 -47.22 -1.78
C GLU A 430 -7.31 -46.50 -2.25
N ARG A 431 -8.08 -45.88 -1.34
CA ARG A 431 -9.40 -45.31 -1.63
C ARG A 431 -9.41 -44.28 -2.76
N PHE A 432 -8.34 -43.52 -2.95
CA PHE A 432 -8.25 -42.44 -3.94
C PHE A 432 -7.07 -42.56 -4.91
N GLU A 433 -6.36 -43.70 -4.90
CA GLU A 433 -5.18 -43.94 -5.75
C GLU A 433 -4.12 -42.82 -5.67
N ILE A 434 -3.87 -42.31 -4.46
CA ILE A 434 -2.94 -41.19 -4.26
C ILE A 434 -1.49 -41.65 -4.43
N SER A 435 -0.71 -40.97 -5.27
CA SER A 435 0.71 -41.28 -5.41
C SER A 435 1.53 -40.76 -4.22
N ARG A 436 2.64 -41.45 -3.90
CA ARG A 436 3.62 -41.01 -2.89
C ARG A 436 4.30 -39.67 -3.25
N GLU A 437 4.15 -39.23 -4.50
CA GLU A 437 4.75 -37.99 -5.01
C GLU A 437 3.80 -36.78 -4.91
N LEU A 438 2.61 -36.96 -4.31
CA LEU A 438 1.60 -35.90 -4.23
C LEU A 438 2.16 -34.60 -3.64
N LYS A 439 2.99 -34.68 -2.59
CA LYS A 439 3.66 -33.51 -2.00
C LYS A 439 4.56 -32.79 -3.00
N GLN A 440 5.38 -33.51 -3.73
CA GLN A 440 6.31 -32.98 -4.72
C GLN A 440 5.54 -32.35 -5.89
N LYS A 441 4.46 -33.00 -6.35
CA LYS A 441 3.52 -32.44 -7.35
C LYS A 441 2.90 -31.13 -6.87
N CYS A 442 2.44 -31.05 -5.62
CA CYS A 442 1.88 -29.83 -5.05
C CYS A 442 2.91 -28.71 -4.95
N ILE A 443 4.13 -29.01 -4.47
CA ILE A 443 5.22 -28.02 -4.37
C ILE A 443 5.60 -27.49 -5.77
N ALA A 444 5.83 -28.39 -6.74
CA ALA A 444 6.14 -28.00 -8.11
C ALA A 444 5.05 -27.12 -8.71
N ALA A 445 3.78 -27.53 -8.57
CA ALA A 445 2.63 -26.78 -9.08
C ALA A 445 2.49 -25.40 -8.42
N SER A 446 2.73 -25.31 -7.10
CA SER A 446 2.70 -24.04 -6.35
C SER A 446 3.79 -23.05 -6.80
N ASN A 447 4.90 -23.59 -7.33
CA ASN A 447 5.99 -22.81 -7.93
C ASN A 447 5.77 -22.54 -9.43
N GLY A 448 4.64 -22.94 -10.01
CA GLY A 448 4.33 -22.75 -11.43
C GLY A 448 4.99 -23.78 -12.38
N HIS A 449 5.51 -24.88 -11.84
CA HIS A 449 6.19 -25.93 -12.61
C HIS A 449 5.34 -27.20 -12.71
N LYS A 450 5.51 -27.93 -13.82
CA LYS A 450 5.01 -29.32 -13.91
C LYS A 450 6.03 -30.25 -13.26
N TYR A 451 5.52 -31.17 -12.45
CA TYR A 451 6.29 -32.31 -11.97
C TYR A 451 6.17 -33.43 -13.01
N TYR A 452 7.30 -33.96 -13.48
CA TYR A 452 7.40 -34.97 -14.54
C TYR A 452 7.69 -36.34 -13.97
#